data_AF-A0A367XNP4-F1
#
_entry.id   AF-A0A367XNP4-F1
#
_cell.length_a   1.000
_cell.length_b   1.000
_cell.length_c   1.000
_cell.angle_alpha   90.00
_cell.angle_beta   90.00
_cell.angle_gamma   90.00
#
_symmetry.space_group_name_H-M   'P 1'
#
loop_
_entity.id
_entity.type
_entity.pdbx_description
1 polymer ?
#
loop_
_entity_poly.entity_id
_entity_poly.type
_entity_poly.pdbx_seq_one_letter_code
_entity_poly.pdbx_strand_id
1 'polypeptide(L)'
;MSRFIFKCLAFICLLLLFKYVVNMSNSNSNSNSDKKPVATDLSSKNPDEIFVQLGNKRVPWSSINKPHAVIHPEDHQPKVDANAFPDVEPEAKQKENLKEFDQAVLQPGVNKPKVDVNSFPDIEPEAKEREEKLAAQRAKKNE
;
A
#
# COMPACT_ATOMS: atom_id res chain seq x y z
N MET A 1 -14.31 -75.31 7.52
CA MET A 1 -14.72 -73.91 7.23
C MET A 1 -15.40 -73.87 5.88
N SER A 2 -16.60 -73.29 5.78
CA SER A 2 -17.35 -73.33 4.52
C SER A 2 -16.63 -72.50 3.44
N ARG A 3 -16.62 -73.00 2.20
CA ARG A 3 -16.05 -72.27 1.05
C ARG A 3 -16.65 -70.87 0.87
N PHE A 4 -17.87 -70.67 1.39
CA PHE A 4 -18.54 -69.39 1.45
C PHE A 4 -17.82 -68.39 2.37
N ILE A 5 -17.45 -68.80 3.58
CA ILE A 5 -16.73 -67.93 4.54
C ILE A 5 -15.37 -67.51 3.98
N PHE A 6 -14.65 -68.44 3.31
CA PHE A 6 -13.36 -68.11 2.68
C PHE A 6 -13.52 -67.10 1.53
N LYS A 7 -14.56 -67.23 0.71
CA LYS A 7 -14.88 -66.26 -0.36
C LYS A 7 -15.26 -64.90 0.21
N CYS A 8 -16.03 -64.85 1.30
CA CYS A 8 -16.36 -63.59 1.97
C CYS A 8 -15.11 -62.92 2.55
N LEU A 9 -14.22 -63.68 3.20
CA LEU A 9 -12.97 -63.13 3.75
C LEU A 9 -12.06 -62.60 2.64
N ALA A 10 -11.92 -63.33 1.53
CA ALA A 10 -11.17 -62.88 0.37
C ALA A 10 -11.76 -61.61 -0.26
N PHE A 11 -13.09 -61.51 -0.34
CA PHE A 11 -13.78 -60.32 -0.83
C PHE A 11 -13.57 -59.11 0.08
N ILE A 12 -13.63 -59.30 1.41
CA ILE A 12 -13.35 -58.24 2.40
C ILE A 12 -11.90 -57.76 2.28
N CYS A 13 -10.94 -58.68 2.17
CA CYS A 13 -9.53 -58.32 1.97
C CYS A 13 -9.30 -57.55 0.66
N LEU A 14 -9.95 -57.95 -0.44
CA LEU A 14 -9.88 -57.25 -1.72
C LEU A 14 -10.48 -55.84 -1.60
N LEU A 15 -11.63 -55.70 -0.91
CA LEU A 15 -12.31 -54.43 -0.73
C LEU A 15 -11.49 -53.47 0.14
N LEU A 16 -10.82 -53.97 1.19
CA LEU A 16 -9.90 -53.19 2.01
C LEU A 16 -8.66 -52.76 1.23
N LEU A 17 -8.08 -53.62 0.39
CA LEU A 17 -6.99 -53.27 -0.51
C LEU A 17 -7.41 -52.22 -1.54
N PHE A 18 -8.57 -52.39 -2.17
CA PHE A 18 -9.10 -51.42 -3.12
C PHE A 18 -9.36 -50.06 -2.46
N LYS A 19 -9.98 -50.07 -1.28
CA LYS A 19 -10.20 -48.84 -0.50
C LYS A 19 -8.88 -48.21 -0.10
N TYR A 20 -7.88 -48.99 0.32
CA TYR A 20 -6.56 -48.47 0.65
C TYR A 20 -5.90 -47.83 -0.58
N VAL A 21 -5.87 -48.50 -1.74
CA VAL A 21 -5.25 -47.98 -2.97
C VAL A 21 -5.99 -46.75 -3.51
N VAL A 22 -7.32 -46.79 -3.58
CA VAL A 22 -8.12 -45.64 -4.05
C VAL A 22 -8.04 -44.47 -3.07
N ASN A 23 -8.04 -44.74 -1.76
CA ASN A 23 -7.88 -43.69 -0.76
C ASN A 23 -6.43 -43.17 -0.71
N MET A 24 -5.41 -43.98 -1.03
CA MET A 24 -4.02 -43.52 -1.20
C MET A 24 -3.87 -42.62 -2.42
N SER A 25 -4.57 -42.93 -3.53
CA SER A 25 -4.66 -42.06 -4.71
C SER A 25 -5.42 -40.75 -4.42
N ASN A 26 -6.49 -40.79 -3.61
CA ASN A 26 -7.19 -39.57 -3.17
C ASN A 26 -6.44 -38.77 -2.09
N SER A 27 -5.59 -39.43 -1.31
CA SER A 27 -4.73 -38.78 -0.30
C SER A 27 -3.51 -38.09 -0.92
N ASN A 28 -3.25 -38.34 -2.21
CA ASN A 28 -2.22 -37.63 -2.99
C ASN A 28 -2.80 -36.50 -3.85
N SER A 29 -4.10 -36.21 -3.71
CA SER A 29 -4.78 -35.04 -4.26
C SER A 29 -4.84 -33.91 -3.22
N ASN A 30 -3.67 -33.54 -2.67
CA ASN A 30 -3.49 -32.21 -2.12
C ASN A 30 -2.06 -31.72 -2.37
N SER A 31 -1.54 -31.96 -3.59
CA SER A 31 -0.66 -30.96 -4.16
C SER A 31 -1.57 -29.84 -4.64
N ASN A 32 -1.81 -28.86 -3.76
CA ASN A 32 -2.23 -27.55 -4.23
C ASN A 32 -1.37 -27.23 -5.44
N SER A 33 -2.02 -27.14 -6.60
CA SER A 33 -1.54 -26.39 -7.75
C SER A 33 -1.57 -24.90 -7.45
N ASP A 34 -1.15 -24.51 -6.24
CA ASP A 34 -0.51 -23.25 -6.05
C ASP A 34 0.79 -23.38 -6.80
N LYS A 35 0.90 -22.64 -7.91
CA LYS A 35 2.16 -22.34 -8.57
C LYS A 35 3.14 -21.86 -7.50
N LYS A 36 3.84 -22.78 -6.84
CA LYS A 36 4.98 -22.46 -6.02
C LYS A 36 5.93 -21.83 -7.03
N PRO A 37 6.23 -20.52 -6.95
CA PRO A 37 7.24 -19.97 -7.82
C PRO A 37 8.44 -20.86 -7.59
N VAL A 38 8.95 -21.47 -8.68
CA VAL A 38 10.19 -22.22 -8.68
C VAL A 38 11.18 -21.30 -7.99
N ALA A 39 11.42 -21.57 -6.71
CA ALA A 39 12.47 -20.93 -5.96
C ALA A 39 13.70 -21.55 -6.59
N THR A 40 14.17 -20.92 -7.67
CA THR A 40 15.52 -21.14 -8.19
C THR A 40 16.40 -21.18 -6.96
N ASP A 41 16.96 -22.35 -6.69
CA ASP A 41 17.72 -22.63 -5.48
C ASP A 41 19.03 -21.84 -5.54
N LEU A 42 18.91 -20.55 -5.22
CA LEU A 42 19.97 -19.55 -5.22
C LEU A 42 21.00 -19.85 -4.12
N SER A 43 20.72 -20.81 -3.23
CA SER A 43 21.68 -21.24 -2.19
C SER A 43 22.97 -21.80 -2.77
N SER A 44 22.94 -22.30 -4.01
CA SER A 44 24.13 -22.79 -4.72
C SER A 44 25.03 -21.70 -5.30
N LYS A 45 24.56 -20.44 -5.37
CA LYS A 45 25.29 -19.35 -6.03
C LYS A 45 26.24 -18.61 -5.08
N ASN A 46 25.91 -18.52 -3.79
CA ASN A 46 26.70 -17.82 -2.77
C ASN A 46 26.62 -18.60 -1.44
N PRO A 47 27.65 -19.40 -1.07
CA PRO A 47 27.63 -20.17 0.18
C PRO A 47 27.65 -19.30 1.44
N ASP A 48 28.10 -18.04 1.32
CA ASP A 48 28.19 -17.09 2.44
C ASP A 48 26.91 -16.25 2.64
N GLU A 49 25.91 -16.41 1.76
CA GLU A 49 24.71 -15.59 1.78
C GLU A 49 23.59 -16.23 2.61
N ILE A 50 23.15 -15.53 3.65
CA ILE A 50 22.06 -15.98 4.51
C ILE A 50 20.73 -15.74 3.80
N PHE A 51 19.92 -16.80 3.65
CA PHE A 51 18.58 -16.71 3.10
C PHE A 51 17.52 -16.73 4.22
N VAL A 52 16.56 -15.81 4.14
CA VAL A 52 15.45 -15.70 5.08
C VAL A 52 14.13 -16.02 4.36
N GLN A 53 13.25 -16.74 5.06
CA GLN A 53 11.92 -17.05 4.56
C GLN A 53 10.98 -15.87 4.87
N LEU A 54 10.50 -15.18 3.83
CA LEU A 54 9.50 -14.12 3.93
C LEU A 54 8.22 -14.56 3.22
N GLY A 55 7.19 -14.90 4.00
CA GLY A 55 5.94 -15.47 3.49
C GLY A 55 6.21 -16.73 2.66
N ASN A 56 5.78 -16.72 1.39
CA ASN A 56 5.92 -17.86 0.47
C ASN A 56 7.23 -17.84 -0.33
N LYS A 57 8.14 -16.90 -0.09
CA LYS A 57 9.39 -16.74 -0.85
C LYS A 57 10.61 -16.80 0.06
N ARG A 58 11.69 -17.42 -0.44
CA ARG A 58 13.01 -17.39 0.19
C ARG A 58 13.82 -16.29 -0.48
N VAL A 59 14.27 -15.30 0.29
CA VAL A 59 15.03 -14.15 -0.22
C VAL A 59 16.37 -14.02 0.52
N PRO A 60 17.43 -13.53 -0.15
CA PRO A 60 18.71 -13.31 0.53
C PRO A 60 18.60 -12.10 1.47
N TRP A 61 19.23 -12.20 2.64
CA TRP A 61 19.24 -11.16 3.68
C TRP A 61 19.80 -9.83 3.16
N SER A 62 20.79 -9.91 2.27
CA SER A 62 21.39 -8.77 1.55
C SER A 62 20.36 -7.93 0.76
N SER A 63 19.28 -8.56 0.28
CA SER A 63 18.25 -7.89 -0.51
C SER A 63 17.20 -7.16 0.33
N ILE A 64 17.06 -7.56 1.60
CA ILE A 64 16.10 -6.98 2.54
C ILE A 64 16.68 -5.69 3.13
N ASN A 65 17.95 -5.72 3.54
CA ASN A 65 18.63 -4.61 4.21
C ASN A 65 19.55 -3.84 3.26
N LYS A 66 19.10 -3.58 2.03
CA LYS A 66 19.86 -2.67 1.16
C LYS A 66 19.88 -1.29 1.80
N PRO A 67 21.03 -0.58 1.82
CA PRO A 67 21.04 0.81 2.24
C PRO A 67 20.09 1.59 1.33
N HIS A 68 19.10 2.24 1.93
CA HIS A 68 18.27 3.20 1.21
C HIS A 68 19.15 4.41 0.92
N ALA A 69 19.36 4.72 -0.37
CA ALA A 69 19.99 5.97 -0.74
C ALA A 69 19.09 7.12 -0.27
N VAL A 70 19.67 8.11 0.41
CA VAL A 70 18.99 9.37 0.68
C VAL A 70 18.84 10.05 -0.68
N ILE A 71 17.60 10.10 -1.16
CA ILE A 71 17.29 10.76 -2.41
C ILE A 71 17.12 12.24 -2.12
N HIS A 72 18.04 13.07 -2.59
CA HIS A 72 17.86 14.51 -2.50
C HIS A 72 16.90 14.97 -3.61
N PRO A 73 15.95 15.88 -3.31
CA PRO A 73 15.01 16.39 -4.30
C PRO A 73 15.71 17.00 -5.53
N GLU A 74 16.91 17.54 -5.32
CA GLU A 74 17.76 18.18 -6.32
C GLU A 74 18.25 17.19 -7.41
N ASP A 75 18.38 15.91 -7.08
CA ASP A 75 18.91 14.88 -7.98
C ASP A 75 17.88 14.38 -9.01
N HIS A 76 16.60 14.73 -8.82
CA HIS A 76 15.50 14.22 -9.65
C HIS A 76 14.65 15.31 -10.30
N GLN A 77 14.98 16.58 -10.10
CA GLN A 77 14.32 17.63 -10.85
C GLN A 77 14.78 17.59 -12.32
N PRO A 78 13.85 17.56 -13.29
CA PRO A 78 14.22 17.78 -14.67
C PRO A 78 14.94 19.11 -14.76
N LYS A 79 16.21 19.11 -15.22
CA LYS A 79 16.90 20.34 -15.58
C LYS A 79 16.24 20.88 -16.84
N VAL A 80 15.21 21.69 -16.67
CA VAL A 80 14.52 22.34 -17.79
C VAL A 80 15.38 23.51 -18.23
N ASP A 81 15.92 23.45 -19.44
CA ASP A 81 16.63 24.57 -20.03
C ASP A 81 15.62 25.69 -20.31
N ALA A 82 15.86 26.86 -19.75
CA ALA A 82 15.03 28.04 -19.95
C ALA A 82 14.92 28.42 -21.45
N ASN A 83 15.93 28.06 -22.25
CA ASN A 83 15.96 28.30 -23.70
C ASN A 83 15.34 27.16 -24.52
N ALA A 84 14.98 26.04 -23.89
CA ALA A 84 14.28 24.94 -24.55
C ALA A 84 12.75 25.12 -24.54
N PHE A 85 12.25 26.14 -23.83
CA PHE A 85 10.86 26.53 -23.94
C PHE A 85 10.65 27.27 -25.27
N PRO A 86 9.67 26.84 -26.10
CA PRO A 86 9.35 27.55 -27.32
C PRO A 86 8.87 28.96 -26.98
N ASP A 87 9.37 29.95 -27.72
CA ASP A 87 8.91 31.33 -27.60
C ASP A 87 7.39 31.39 -27.83
N VAL A 88 6.68 31.99 -26.87
CA VAL A 88 5.24 32.18 -26.98
C VAL A 88 4.94 33.10 -28.17
N GLU A 89 4.11 32.62 -29.08
CA GLU A 89 3.69 33.35 -30.27
C GLU A 89 3.08 34.72 -29.90
N PRO A 90 3.27 35.76 -30.73
CA PRO A 90 2.79 37.11 -30.43
C PRO A 90 1.27 37.17 -30.22
N GLU A 91 0.49 36.31 -30.88
CA GLU A 91 -0.96 36.23 -30.71
C GLU A 91 -1.37 35.72 -29.32
N ALA A 92 -0.60 34.80 -28.73
CA ALA A 92 -0.86 34.27 -27.40
C ALA A 92 -0.52 35.31 -26.30
N LYS A 93 0.57 36.07 -26.47
CA LYS A 93 0.94 37.17 -25.57
C LYS A 93 -0.12 38.27 -25.50
N GLN A 94 -0.81 38.55 -26.62
CA GLN A 94 -1.90 39.53 -26.66
C GLN A 94 -3.15 39.02 -25.94
N LYS A 95 -3.48 37.73 -26.08
CA LYS A 95 -4.62 37.10 -25.39
C LYS A 95 -4.41 37.03 -23.87
N GLU A 96 -3.17 36.84 -23.41
CA GLU A 96 -2.83 36.89 -21.99
C GLU A 96 -2.95 38.30 -21.41
N ASN A 97 -2.45 39.33 -22.11
CA ASN A 97 -2.62 40.73 -21.68
C ASN A 97 -4.10 41.14 -21.58
N LEU A 98 -4.96 40.66 -22.48
CA LEU A 98 -6.40 40.89 -22.43
C LEU A 98 -7.05 40.17 -21.24
N LYS A 99 -6.60 38.95 -20.90
CA LYS A 99 -7.09 38.19 -19.75
C LYS A 99 -6.60 38.75 -18.40
N GLU A 100 -5.40 39.29 -18.34
CA GLU A 100 -4.87 40.00 -17.16
C GLU A 100 -5.66 41.27 -16.86
N PHE A 101 -6.31 41.88 -17.87
CA PHE A 101 -7.18 43.04 -17.68
C PHE A 101 -8.56 42.67 -17.09
N ASP A 102 -9.12 41.52 -17.47
CA ASP A 102 -10.41 41.00 -16.96
C ASP A 102 -10.27 40.26 -15.62
N GLN A 103 -9.05 39.90 -15.22
CA GLN A 103 -8.77 39.42 -13.89
C GLN A 103 -8.83 40.60 -12.92
N ALA A 104 -10.05 41.01 -12.58
CA ALA A 104 -10.34 41.97 -11.52
C ALA A 104 -9.44 41.64 -10.34
N VAL A 105 -8.40 42.46 -10.16
CA VAL A 105 -7.41 42.32 -9.11
C VAL A 105 -8.19 42.27 -7.81
N LEU A 106 -8.31 41.08 -7.22
CA LEU A 106 -8.81 40.92 -5.86
C LEU A 106 -7.77 41.58 -4.96
N GLN A 107 -7.86 42.91 -4.84
CA GLN A 107 -6.97 43.67 -3.98
C GLN A 107 -7.18 43.16 -2.56
N PRO A 108 -6.18 42.56 -1.91
CA PRO A 108 -6.31 42.04 -0.57
C PRO A 108 -6.61 43.21 0.38
N GLY A 109 -7.88 43.38 0.75
CA GLY A 109 -8.35 44.48 1.60
C GLY A 109 -9.66 45.12 1.14
N VAL A 110 -9.91 45.20 -0.18
CA VAL A 110 -11.10 45.88 -0.73
C VAL A 110 -12.33 44.96 -0.71
N ASN A 111 -12.12 43.68 -1.01
CA ASN A 111 -13.20 42.70 -1.18
C ASN A 111 -13.45 41.85 0.07
N LYS A 112 -13.03 42.31 1.26
CA LYS A 112 -13.34 41.58 2.49
C LYS A 112 -14.85 41.68 2.74
N PRO A 113 -15.59 40.56 2.82
CA PRO A 113 -16.97 40.62 3.28
C PRO A 113 -16.98 41.23 4.68
N LYS A 114 -17.80 42.26 4.89
CA LYS A 114 -18.04 42.82 6.23
C LYS A 114 -18.83 41.77 7.00
N VAL A 115 -18.13 40.92 7.74
CA VAL A 115 -18.77 39.93 8.60
C VAL A 115 -19.23 40.66 9.87
N ASP A 116 -20.54 40.67 10.12
CA ASP A 116 -21.10 41.21 11.35
C ASP A 116 -20.74 40.28 12.52
N VAL A 117 -20.07 40.85 13.53
CA VAL A 117 -19.62 40.12 14.73
C VAL A 117 -20.83 39.54 15.49
N ASN A 118 -22.00 40.14 15.35
CA ASN A 118 -23.24 39.68 15.97
C ASN A 118 -24.02 38.67 15.11
N SER A 119 -23.55 38.38 13.89
CA SER A 119 -24.14 37.35 13.03
C SER A 119 -23.64 35.94 13.39
N PHE A 120 -22.64 35.83 14.27
CA PHE A 120 -22.20 34.55 14.80
C PHE A 120 -23.13 34.14 15.94
N PRO A 121 -23.66 32.91 15.94
CA PRO A 121 -24.43 32.41 17.06
C PRO A 121 -23.55 32.39 18.31
N ASP A 122 -24.10 32.85 19.43
CA ASP A 122 -23.42 32.80 20.72
C ASP A 122 -22.98 31.36 21.03
N ILE A 123 -21.72 31.19 21.40
CA ILE A 123 -21.15 29.89 21.78
C ILE A 123 -21.92 29.36 22.99
N GLU A 124 -22.55 28.20 22.85
CA GLU A 124 -23.24 27.51 23.94
C GLU A 124 -22.30 27.33 25.14
N PRO A 125 -22.81 27.42 26.39
CA PRO A 125 -21.98 27.36 27.59
C PRO A 125 -21.12 26.09 27.67
N GLU A 126 -21.60 24.96 27.14
CA GLU A 126 -20.85 23.70 27.09
C GLU A 126 -19.58 23.81 26.23
N ALA A 127 -19.63 24.52 25.10
CA ALA A 127 -18.49 24.67 24.20
C ALA A 127 -17.39 25.54 24.82
N LYS A 128 -17.77 26.55 25.59
CA LYS A 128 -16.83 27.41 26.34
C LYS A 128 -16.08 26.63 27.41
N GLU A 129 -16.78 25.80 28.18
CA GLU A 129 -16.14 24.94 29.19
C GLU A 129 -15.17 23.93 28.57
N ARG A 130 -15.48 23.42 27.37
CA ARG A 130 -14.62 22.48 26.66
C ARG A 130 -13.32 23.15 26.19
N GLU A 131 -13.39 24.40 25.73
CA GLU A 131 -12.21 25.19 25.35
C GLU A 131 -11.32 25.51 26.57
N GLU A 132 -11.92 25.92 27.69
CA GLU A 132 -11.19 26.21 28.94
C GLU A 132 -10.46 24.96 29.48
N LYS A 133 -11.11 23.79 29.45
CA LYS A 133 -10.47 22.51 29.82
C LYS A 133 -9.27 22.17 28.92
N LEU A 134 -9.40 22.45 27.63
CA LEU A 134 -8.35 22.16 26.66
C LEU A 134 -7.18 23.16 26.80
N ALA A 135 -7.46 24.42 27.10
CA ALA A 135 -6.44 25.41 27.45
C ALA A 135 -5.69 25.05 28.75
N ALA A 136 -6.41 24.58 29.79
CA ALA A 136 -5.80 24.12 31.03
C ALA A 136 -4.92 22.86 30.83
N GLN A 137 -5.33 21.93 29.96
CA GLN A 137 -4.49 20.79 29.59
C GLN A 137 -3.24 21.21 28.82
N ARG A 138 -3.35 22.19 27.91
CA ARG A 138 -2.18 22.74 27.19
C ARG A 138 -1.20 23.43 28.15
N ALA A 139 -1.69 24.17 29.14
CA ALA A 139 -0.84 24.78 30.15
C ALA A 139 -0.09 23.73 30.97
N LYS A 140 -0.77 22.67 31.43
CA LYS A 140 -0.15 21.56 32.19
C LYS A 140 0.82 20.69 31.39
N LYS A 141 0.71 20.68 30.05
CA LYS A 141 1.61 19.92 29.17
C LYS A 141 2.90 20.69 28.86
N ASN A 142 2.91 22.01 29.07
CA ASN A 142 4.04 22.89 28.79
C ASN A 142 4.83 23.26 30.06
N GLU A 143 4.45 22.76 31.24
CA GLU A 143 5.29 22.63 32.44
C GLU A 143 5.96 21.26 32.47
#